data_AF-A0A4V1M902-F1
#
_entry.id   AF-A0A4V1M902-F1
#
_cell.length_a   1.000
_cell.length_b   1.000
_cell.length_c   1.000
_cell.angle_alpha   90.00
_cell.angle_beta   90.00
_cell.angle_gamma   90.00
#
_symmetry.space_group_name_H-M   'P 1'
#
loop_
_entity.id
_entity.type
_entity.pdbx_description
1 polymer ?
#
loop_
_entity_poly.entity_id
_entity_poly.type
_entity_poly.pdbx_seq_one_letter_code
_entity_poly.pdbx_strand_id
1 'polypeptide(L)'
;MIAQLALAMLLVTALTGCGQGPSVASTPLAGEATAVAVADVRDDISAAATPVVAAVQETTAEVVLPAMVGVQEAIQHAAPPTASSLREPIVSPPAVALIVRWEVGSPSLYARRYESPIWPGGASGVTWGIGYDGGHQTRQQIGLDWSAHDAVSRLQGTAGITGGAARPVVSQLRDVRVSFDLATDVFGAASLPRYHASARRAFGPDGFDVLPADAQGALVSLVYNRGASMVGPGRTEMRSIRDVCILGSDVHCIAGQIRLMCRLWRGTNLEAGLCGRREEEAGLAERAR
;
A
#
# COMPACT_ATOMS: atom_id res chain seq x y z
N MET A 1 -12.97 -4.65 33.31
CA MET A 1 -11.67 -4.70 32.63
C MET A 1 -11.94 -4.79 31.13
N ILE A 2 -11.81 -3.67 30.41
CA ILE A 2 -12.18 -3.55 29.00
C ILE A 2 -10.90 -3.71 28.17
N ALA A 3 -10.82 -4.78 27.38
CA ALA A 3 -9.69 -5.01 26.47
C ALA A 3 -9.79 -4.05 25.27
N GLN A 4 -8.82 -3.14 25.16
CA GLN A 4 -8.60 -2.33 23.97
C GLN A 4 -8.00 -3.22 22.87
N LEU A 5 -8.78 -3.58 21.85
CA LEU A 5 -8.24 -4.15 20.63
C LEU A 5 -7.45 -3.06 19.88
N ALA A 6 -6.14 -3.27 19.75
CA ALA A 6 -5.25 -2.41 19.00
C ALA A 6 -5.58 -2.46 17.50
N LEU A 7 -5.90 -1.30 16.94
CA LEU A 7 -6.25 -1.07 15.55
C LEU A 7 -4.98 -1.06 14.70
N ALA A 8 -4.78 -2.07 13.86
CA ALA A 8 -3.70 -2.12 12.88
C ALA A 8 -4.05 -1.19 11.70
N MET A 9 -3.72 0.11 11.80
CA MET A 9 -3.78 1.01 10.67
C MET A 9 -2.51 0.82 9.83
N LEU A 10 -2.67 0.25 8.63
CA LEU A 10 -1.56 0.10 7.70
C LEU A 10 -1.28 1.41 6.98
N LEU A 11 -0.09 1.95 7.24
CA LEU A 11 0.50 3.05 6.48
C LEU A 11 0.96 2.51 5.11
N VAL A 12 0.34 2.98 4.04
CA VAL A 12 0.85 2.78 2.68
C VAL A 12 1.94 3.82 2.44
N THR A 13 3.22 3.43 2.52
CA THR A 13 4.35 4.28 2.11
C THR A 13 4.82 3.89 0.72
N ALA A 14 4.51 4.73 -0.27
CA ALA A 14 5.09 4.66 -1.61
C ALA A 14 6.20 5.71 -1.73
N LEU A 15 7.45 5.27 -1.79
CA LEU A 15 8.59 6.10 -2.19
C LEU A 15 9.24 5.49 -3.44
N THR A 16 8.99 6.11 -4.58
CA THR A 16 9.82 6.08 -5.80
C THR A 16 11.08 6.91 -5.52
N GLY A 17 12.32 6.52 -5.83
CA GLY A 17 12.82 5.85 -7.03
C GLY A 17 13.47 6.89 -7.96
N CYS A 18 14.68 7.37 -7.65
CA CYS A 18 15.47 8.21 -8.55
C CYS A 18 16.47 7.33 -9.33
N GLY A 19 16.45 7.49 -10.65
CA GLY A 19 17.06 6.58 -11.62
C GLY A 19 18.57 6.73 -11.81
N GLN A 20 19.12 5.70 -12.47
CA GLN A 20 20.48 5.65 -12.99
C GLN A 20 20.58 6.37 -14.35
N GLY A 21 21.65 7.14 -14.53
CA GLY A 21 22.21 7.51 -15.83
C GLY A 21 23.44 6.66 -16.17
N PRO A 22 23.90 6.63 -17.44
CA PRO A 22 24.52 5.45 -18.04
C PRO A 22 26.02 5.28 -17.80
N SER A 23 26.42 4.01 -17.80
CA SER A 23 27.80 3.49 -17.77
C SER A 23 28.49 3.68 -19.13
N VAL A 24 29.76 4.11 -19.11
CA VAL A 24 30.71 4.01 -20.24
C VAL A 24 32.00 3.36 -19.73
N ALA A 25 32.55 2.47 -20.57
CA ALA A 25 33.53 1.43 -20.29
C ALA A 25 35.00 1.88 -20.09
N SER A 26 35.71 1.12 -19.22
CA SER A 26 37.08 0.53 -19.26
C SER A 26 38.24 1.28 -19.97
N THR A 27 39.51 1.37 -19.54
CA THR A 27 40.43 0.51 -18.72
C THR A 27 41.77 1.29 -18.44
N PRO A 28 42.89 0.72 -17.92
CA PRO A 28 43.47 0.99 -16.60
C PRO A 28 44.87 1.69 -16.62
N LEU A 29 45.44 2.01 -15.44
CA LEU A 29 46.90 1.92 -15.26
C LEU A 29 47.29 1.72 -13.78
N ALA A 30 48.44 1.06 -13.62
CA ALA A 30 49.02 0.42 -12.44
C ALA A 30 49.46 1.34 -11.29
N GLY A 31 49.64 0.75 -10.11
CA GLY A 31 50.44 1.32 -9.02
C GLY A 31 50.26 0.57 -7.69
N GLU A 32 51.29 -0.18 -7.28
CA GLU A 32 51.40 -0.99 -6.05
C GLU A 32 51.34 -0.16 -4.75
N ALA A 33 50.85 -0.76 -3.66
CA ALA A 33 51.64 -1.05 -2.44
C ALA A 33 50.82 -1.07 -1.12
N THR A 34 50.93 -2.22 -0.44
CA THR A 34 51.03 -2.45 1.02
C THR A 34 49.84 -2.19 1.96
N ALA A 35 49.42 -3.29 2.60
CA ALA A 35 48.57 -3.36 3.77
C ALA A 35 49.33 -3.13 5.08
N VAL A 36 48.80 -2.33 6.02
CA VAL A 36 49.03 -2.46 7.48
C VAL A 36 47.84 -1.89 8.29
N ALA A 37 47.37 -2.72 9.23
CA ALA A 37 46.68 -2.46 10.51
C ALA A 37 45.31 -1.77 10.57
N VAL A 38 44.34 -2.60 10.93
CA VAL A 38 43.10 -2.32 11.66
C VAL A 38 43.42 -1.92 13.11
N ALA A 39 42.56 -1.07 13.70
CA ALA A 39 42.43 -0.71 15.11
C ALA A 39 43.25 0.51 15.60
N ASP A 40 42.70 1.71 15.40
CA ASP A 40 42.43 2.69 16.48
C ASP A 40 41.92 4.01 15.87
N VAL A 41 40.60 4.15 15.68
CA VAL A 41 39.86 5.43 15.72
C VAL A 41 38.38 5.05 15.84
N ARG A 42 37.97 4.59 17.03
CA ARG A 42 36.54 4.38 17.33
C ARG A 42 36.03 5.13 18.55
N ASP A 43 36.90 5.84 19.26
CA ASP A 43 36.52 6.71 20.35
C ASP A 43 37.03 8.12 20.01
N ASP A 44 36.10 9.01 19.64
CA ASP A 44 36.19 10.49 19.77
C ASP A 44 35.31 11.30 18.79
N ILE A 45 34.37 10.68 18.07
CA ILE A 45 33.30 11.43 17.37
C ILE A 45 31.91 10.96 17.85
N SER A 46 31.71 10.98 19.16
CA SER A 46 30.42 10.71 19.81
C SER A 46 30.11 11.74 20.90
N ALA A 47 30.10 13.04 20.56
CA ALA A 47 29.51 14.07 21.43
C ALA A 47 29.31 15.44 20.73
N ALA A 48 28.75 15.53 19.51
CA ALA A 48 28.41 16.86 18.96
C ALA A 48 27.39 16.92 17.79
N ALA A 49 26.74 15.83 17.37
CA ALA A 49 25.97 15.84 16.10
C ALA A 49 24.47 15.49 16.22
N THR A 50 23.89 15.56 17.42
CA THR A 50 22.55 14.99 17.65
C THR A 50 21.34 15.95 17.48
N PRO A 51 21.43 17.30 17.48
CA PRO A 51 20.22 18.10 17.24
C PRO A 51 20.05 18.63 15.82
N VAL A 52 21.02 18.50 14.90
CA VAL A 52 20.94 19.17 13.58
C VAL A 52 20.39 18.27 12.44
N VAL A 53 20.42 16.95 12.59
CA VAL A 53 19.96 16.02 11.53
C VAL A 53 18.45 15.76 11.59
N ALA A 54 17.80 15.97 12.74
CA ALA A 54 16.34 15.76 12.88
C ALA A 54 15.51 16.88 12.21
N ALA A 55 16.01 18.11 12.16
CA ALA A 55 15.26 19.25 11.61
C ALA A 55 15.24 19.31 10.06
N VAL A 56 16.13 18.57 9.39
CA VAL A 56 16.27 18.62 7.91
C VAL A 56 15.45 17.51 7.22
N GLN A 57 15.05 16.45 7.94
CA GLN A 57 14.23 15.38 7.35
C GLN A 57 12.72 15.62 7.44
N GLU A 58 12.23 16.41 8.39
CA GLU A 58 10.80 16.76 8.46
C GLU A 58 10.37 17.77 7.38
N THR A 59 11.27 18.63 6.93
CA THR A 59 10.95 19.74 5.99
C THR A 59 10.83 19.32 4.53
N THR A 60 11.15 18.08 4.15
CA THR A 60 11.11 17.63 2.75
C THR A 60 9.88 16.78 2.40
N ALA A 61 9.26 16.12 3.37
CA ALA A 61 8.04 15.33 3.12
C ALA A 61 6.79 16.21 2.91
N GLU A 62 6.73 17.37 3.57
CA GLU A 62 5.56 18.25 3.56
C GLU A 62 5.40 19.01 2.24
N VAL A 63 6.47 19.16 1.45
CA VAL A 63 6.47 19.89 0.16
C VAL A 63 6.30 18.94 -1.05
N VAL A 64 6.64 17.66 -0.92
CA VAL A 64 6.70 16.72 -2.06
C VAL A 64 5.34 16.11 -2.41
N LEU A 65 4.46 15.84 -1.43
CA LEU A 65 3.19 15.16 -1.70
C LEU A 65 2.11 16.04 -2.39
N PRO A 66 1.88 17.31 -2.00
CA PRO A 66 0.93 18.18 -2.72
C PRO A 66 1.33 18.38 -4.19
N ALA A 67 2.64 18.40 -4.47
CA ALA A 67 3.17 18.51 -5.83
C ALA A 67 2.84 17.28 -6.69
N MET A 68 2.84 16.05 -6.13
CA MET A 68 2.51 14.84 -6.88
C MET A 68 1.04 14.79 -7.31
N VAL A 69 0.11 15.19 -6.44
CA VAL A 69 -1.32 15.27 -6.80
C VAL A 69 -1.54 16.38 -7.82
N GLY A 70 -0.88 17.54 -7.68
CA GLY A 70 -0.95 18.60 -8.67
C GLY A 70 -0.42 18.18 -10.06
N VAL A 71 0.68 17.42 -10.11
CA VAL A 71 1.19 16.82 -11.36
C VAL A 71 0.19 15.81 -11.93
N GLN A 72 -0.43 14.99 -11.08
CA GLN A 72 -1.45 14.03 -11.51
C GLN A 72 -2.71 14.72 -12.05
N GLU A 73 -3.14 15.83 -11.44
CA GLU A 73 -4.23 16.66 -11.95
C GLU A 73 -3.90 17.27 -13.32
N ALA A 74 -2.67 17.74 -13.52
CA ALA A 74 -2.22 18.25 -14.82
C ALA A 74 -2.20 17.15 -15.89
N ILE A 75 -1.74 15.94 -15.56
CA ILE A 75 -1.77 14.78 -16.47
C ILE A 75 -3.21 14.39 -16.82
N GLN A 76 -4.11 14.36 -15.84
CA GLN A 76 -5.51 13.98 -16.04
C GLN A 76 -6.30 15.01 -16.86
N HIS A 77 -5.93 16.28 -16.80
CA HIS A 77 -6.50 17.29 -17.70
C HIS A 77 -6.19 16.98 -19.17
N ALA A 78 -5.01 16.42 -19.46
CA ALA A 78 -4.61 16.01 -20.81
C ALA A 78 -5.20 14.65 -21.24
N ALA A 79 -5.51 13.76 -20.28
CA ALA A 79 -6.13 12.46 -20.52
C ALA A 79 -7.13 12.11 -19.41
N PRO A 80 -8.44 12.33 -19.61
CA PRO A 80 -9.43 12.14 -18.55
C PRO A 80 -9.50 10.67 -18.11
N PRO A 81 -9.62 10.39 -16.79
CA PRO A 81 -9.78 9.03 -16.32
C PRO A 81 -11.09 8.44 -16.85
N THR A 82 -11.04 7.19 -17.32
CA THR A 82 -12.25 6.49 -17.77
C THR A 82 -12.90 5.78 -16.59
N ALA A 83 -14.21 5.91 -16.45
CA ALA A 83 -14.97 5.12 -15.48
C ALA A 83 -14.83 3.63 -15.80
N SER A 84 -14.54 2.82 -14.78
CA SER A 84 -14.51 1.37 -14.92
C SER A 84 -15.94 0.87 -15.10
N SER A 85 -16.32 0.49 -16.32
CA SER A 85 -17.59 -0.19 -16.59
C SER A 85 -17.65 -1.50 -15.79
N LEU A 86 -18.83 -1.88 -15.29
CA LEU A 86 -19.08 -3.17 -14.60
C LEU A 86 -18.55 -4.34 -15.44
N ARG A 87 -17.32 -4.74 -15.18
CA ARG A 87 -16.68 -5.96 -15.65
C ARG A 87 -16.74 -6.96 -14.50
N GLU A 88 -16.77 -8.24 -14.82
CA GLU A 88 -16.56 -9.29 -13.82
C GLU A 88 -15.36 -8.93 -12.93
N PRO A 89 -15.45 -9.19 -11.61
CA PRO A 89 -14.41 -8.79 -10.69
C PRO A 89 -13.08 -9.40 -11.13
N ILE A 90 -12.08 -8.54 -11.28
CA ILE A 90 -10.75 -8.86 -11.83
C ILE A 90 -10.03 -9.91 -10.96
N VAL A 91 -10.48 -10.13 -9.73
CA VAL A 91 -10.09 -11.24 -8.86
C VAL A 91 -11.33 -12.00 -8.40
N SER A 92 -11.12 -13.21 -7.90
CA SER A 92 -12.22 -14.07 -7.47
C SER A 92 -13.07 -13.45 -6.34
N PRO A 93 -14.38 -13.78 -6.25
CA PRO A 93 -15.22 -13.32 -5.14
C PRO A 93 -14.69 -13.68 -3.74
N PRO A 94 -14.09 -14.87 -3.50
CA PRO A 94 -13.41 -15.16 -2.24
C PRO A 94 -12.25 -14.21 -1.91
N ALA A 95 -11.49 -13.77 -2.91
CA ALA A 95 -10.43 -12.79 -2.73
C ALA A 95 -10.97 -11.42 -2.32
N VAL A 96 -12.02 -10.94 -2.98
CA VAL A 96 -12.71 -9.70 -2.60
C VAL A 96 -13.19 -9.77 -1.15
N ALA A 97 -13.90 -10.84 -0.80
CA ALA A 97 -14.41 -11.04 0.55
C ALA A 97 -13.29 -11.12 1.62
N LEU A 98 -12.15 -11.72 1.27
CA LEU A 98 -10.97 -11.75 2.14
C LEU A 98 -10.43 -10.35 2.37
N ILE A 99 -10.20 -9.57 1.30
CA ILE A 99 -9.65 -8.21 1.43
C ILE A 99 -10.60 -7.36 2.26
N VAL A 100 -11.88 -7.29 1.90
CA VAL A 100 -12.89 -6.49 2.61
C VAL A 100 -12.96 -6.89 4.09
N ARG A 101 -12.97 -8.19 4.42
CA ARG A 101 -12.97 -8.65 5.82
C ARG A 101 -11.75 -8.15 6.60
N TRP A 102 -10.57 -8.21 6.02
CA TRP A 102 -9.36 -7.75 6.71
C TRP A 102 -9.25 -6.23 6.81
N GLU A 103 -9.88 -5.49 5.90
CA GLU A 103 -9.89 -4.03 5.94
C GLU A 103 -10.92 -3.45 6.91
N VAL A 104 -12.14 -3.98 6.92
CA VAL A 104 -13.26 -3.38 7.69
C VAL A 104 -13.98 -4.34 8.62
N GLY A 105 -13.55 -5.60 8.69
CA GLY A 105 -14.13 -6.64 9.54
C GLY A 105 -15.44 -7.17 8.99
N SER A 106 -16.55 -6.62 9.47
CA SER A 106 -17.91 -7.04 9.08
C SER A 106 -18.77 -5.83 8.73
N PRO A 107 -19.88 -6.00 7.99
CA PRO A 107 -20.80 -4.90 7.70
C PRO A 107 -21.27 -4.16 8.96
N SER A 108 -21.53 -4.88 10.05
CA SER A 108 -21.91 -4.27 11.33
C SER A 108 -20.77 -3.51 12.01
N LEU A 109 -19.52 -3.97 11.88
CA LEU A 109 -18.37 -3.23 12.40
C LEU A 109 -18.14 -1.97 11.57
N TYR A 110 -18.27 -2.08 10.24
CA TYR A 110 -18.19 -0.96 9.31
C TYR A 110 -19.18 0.14 9.66
N ALA A 111 -20.47 -0.19 9.79
CA ALA A 111 -21.51 0.77 10.14
C ALA A 111 -21.20 1.52 11.46
N ARG A 112 -20.60 0.84 12.44
CA ARG A 112 -20.24 1.47 13.71
C ARG A 112 -18.98 2.33 13.67
N ARG A 113 -18.02 2.03 12.79
CA ARG A 113 -16.65 2.58 12.89
C ARG A 113 -16.17 3.35 11.66
N TYR A 114 -16.64 3.01 10.48
CA TYR A 114 -16.07 3.42 9.18
C TYR A 114 -17.09 4.02 8.21
N GLU A 115 -18.36 4.11 8.61
CA GLU A 115 -19.42 4.71 7.80
C GLU A 115 -19.19 6.21 7.54
N SER A 116 -18.46 6.90 8.43
CA SER A 116 -18.06 8.29 8.23
C SER A 116 -16.57 8.39 7.90
N PRO A 117 -16.13 9.38 7.11
CA PRO A 117 -14.73 9.63 6.85
C PRO A 117 -13.90 9.76 8.13
N ILE A 118 -12.66 9.26 8.07
CA ILE A 118 -11.69 9.26 9.17
C ILE A 118 -10.33 9.77 8.70
N TRP A 119 -9.44 10.05 9.65
CA TRP A 119 -8.02 10.21 9.39
C TRP A 119 -7.28 9.13 10.17
N PRO A 120 -6.65 8.16 9.49
CA PRO A 120 -5.98 7.05 10.16
C PRO A 120 -4.60 7.41 10.73
N GLY A 121 -4.11 8.63 10.51
CA GLY A 121 -2.81 9.09 11.02
C GLY A 121 -1.67 8.96 10.01
N GLY A 122 -0.49 9.41 10.43
CA GLY A 122 0.72 9.46 9.59
C GLY A 122 0.53 10.32 8.35
N ALA A 123 1.02 9.86 7.19
CA ALA A 123 0.93 10.58 5.92
C ALA A 123 -0.45 10.49 5.24
N SER A 124 -1.38 9.70 5.78
CA SER A 124 -2.68 9.45 5.15
C SER A 124 -3.53 10.72 5.03
N GLY A 125 -4.41 10.75 4.04
CA GLY A 125 -5.43 11.78 3.87
C GLY A 125 -6.75 11.45 4.57
N VAL A 126 -7.78 12.23 4.22
CA VAL A 126 -9.16 11.88 4.61
C VAL A 126 -9.53 10.56 3.93
N THR A 127 -9.88 9.55 4.73
CA THR A 127 -10.11 8.19 4.28
C THR A 127 -11.55 7.78 4.54
N TRP A 128 -12.21 7.13 3.57
CA TRP A 128 -13.58 6.61 3.72
C TRP A 128 -13.80 5.34 2.91
N GLY A 129 -15.00 4.76 2.98
CA GLY A 129 -15.28 3.50 2.30
C GLY A 129 -14.36 2.37 2.79
N ILE A 130 -13.92 1.52 1.86
CA ILE A 130 -12.94 0.46 2.14
C ILE A 130 -11.55 0.99 1.77
N GLY A 131 -10.92 1.66 2.74
CA GLY A 131 -9.53 2.14 2.63
C GLY A 131 -9.28 3.18 1.54
N TYR A 132 -10.30 3.90 1.07
CA TYR A 132 -10.16 4.91 0.03
C TYR A 132 -9.57 6.19 0.64
N ASP A 133 -8.29 6.46 0.40
CA ASP A 133 -7.59 7.67 0.84
C ASP A 133 -7.77 8.80 -0.18
N GLY A 134 -8.68 9.74 0.08
CA GLY A 134 -8.95 10.86 -0.80
C GLY A 134 -7.80 11.87 -0.92
N GLY A 135 -6.93 11.97 0.09
CA GLY A 135 -5.78 12.87 0.04
C GLY A 135 -4.75 12.47 -1.02
N HIS A 136 -4.70 11.19 -1.37
CA HIS A 136 -3.83 10.65 -2.42
C HIS A 136 -4.54 10.48 -3.77
N GLN A 137 -5.73 11.07 -3.91
CA GLN A 137 -6.49 11.07 -5.16
C GLN A 137 -6.68 12.50 -5.65
N THR A 138 -6.90 12.65 -6.95
CA THR A 138 -7.26 13.92 -7.56
C THR A 138 -8.75 14.22 -7.39
N ARG A 139 -9.14 15.49 -7.51
CA ARG A 139 -10.57 15.85 -7.45
C ARG A 139 -11.38 15.14 -8.52
N GLN A 140 -10.85 15.01 -9.73
CA GLN A 140 -11.54 14.35 -10.84
C GLN A 140 -11.74 12.87 -10.56
N GLN A 141 -10.71 12.18 -10.05
CA GLN A 141 -10.81 10.75 -9.76
C GLN A 141 -11.84 10.47 -8.67
N ILE A 142 -11.84 11.27 -7.60
CA ILE A 142 -12.86 11.17 -6.54
C ILE A 142 -14.26 11.36 -7.12
N GLY A 143 -14.43 12.34 -8.02
CA GLY A 143 -15.72 12.61 -8.67
C GLY A 143 -16.23 11.45 -9.51
N LEU A 144 -15.34 10.73 -10.18
CA LEU A 144 -15.69 9.54 -10.97
C LEU A 144 -16.02 8.36 -10.07
N ASP A 145 -15.12 8.03 -9.14
CA ASP A 145 -15.22 6.85 -8.27
C ASP A 145 -16.45 6.94 -7.36
N TRP A 146 -16.77 8.14 -6.87
CA TRP A 146 -17.84 8.39 -5.90
C TRP A 146 -19.03 9.14 -6.51
N SER A 147 -19.21 9.07 -7.82
CA SER A 147 -20.29 9.78 -8.54
C SER A 147 -21.70 9.46 -8.04
N ALA A 148 -21.92 8.26 -7.51
CA ALA A 148 -23.20 7.85 -6.93
C ALA A 148 -23.44 8.38 -5.50
N HIS A 149 -22.44 9.00 -4.86
CA HIS A 149 -22.56 9.55 -3.51
C HIS A 149 -23.11 10.99 -3.57
N ASP A 150 -24.16 11.27 -2.79
CA ASP A 150 -24.76 12.61 -2.67
C ASP A 150 -23.77 13.72 -2.24
N ALA A 151 -22.81 13.40 -1.37
CA ALA A 151 -21.77 14.29 -0.87
C ALA A 151 -20.48 14.30 -1.73
N VAL A 152 -20.51 13.79 -2.98
CA VAL A 152 -19.31 13.66 -3.82
C VAL A 152 -18.51 14.96 -3.92
N SER A 153 -19.16 16.12 -4.08
CA SER A 153 -18.46 17.41 -4.17
C SER A 153 -17.69 17.77 -2.90
N ARG A 154 -18.17 17.35 -1.73
CA ARG A 154 -17.48 17.53 -0.45
C ARG A 154 -16.28 16.59 -0.34
N LEU A 155 -16.45 15.33 -0.77
CA LEU A 155 -15.37 14.35 -0.84
C LEU A 155 -14.27 14.80 -1.80
N GLN A 156 -14.61 15.36 -2.96
CA GLN A 156 -13.64 15.96 -3.89
C GLN A 156 -12.85 17.12 -3.26
N GLY A 157 -13.41 17.81 -2.26
CA GLY A 157 -12.70 18.83 -1.49
C GLY A 157 -11.53 18.31 -0.64
N THR A 158 -11.38 16.99 -0.51
CA THR A 158 -10.32 16.36 0.29
C THR A 158 -9.07 16.02 -0.51
N ALA A 159 -9.11 16.15 -1.84
CA ALA A 159 -8.00 15.83 -2.73
C ALA A 159 -6.72 16.59 -2.34
N GLY A 160 -5.59 15.89 -2.32
CA GLY A 160 -4.29 16.45 -1.96
C GLY A 160 -4.10 16.81 -0.48
N ILE A 161 -5.15 16.68 0.36
CA ILE A 161 -5.04 16.94 1.79
C ILE A 161 -4.58 15.69 2.51
N THR A 162 -3.30 15.67 2.90
CA THR A 162 -2.62 14.54 3.53
C THR A 162 -2.03 14.93 4.88
N GLY A 163 -1.52 13.96 5.64
CA GLY A 163 -0.81 14.22 6.87
C GLY A 163 -1.69 14.84 7.97
N GLY A 164 -1.06 15.62 8.86
CA GLY A 164 -1.75 16.31 9.95
C GLY A 164 -2.86 17.27 9.49
N ALA A 165 -2.77 17.80 8.28
CA ALA A 165 -3.76 18.71 7.70
C ALA A 165 -5.11 18.03 7.42
N ALA A 166 -5.14 16.70 7.23
CA ALA A 166 -6.39 15.96 7.04
C ALA A 166 -7.22 15.84 8.32
N ARG A 167 -6.57 15.86 9.50
CA ARG A 167 -7.22 15.71 10.81
C ARG A 167 -8.36 16.71 11.06
N PRO A 168 -8.19 18.03 10.89
CA PRO A 168 -9.28 18.99 11.06
C PRO A 168 -10.37 18.84 9.99
N VAL A 169 -10.05 18.45 8.75
CA VAL A 169 -11.01 18.30 7.65
C VAL A 169 -12.04 17.22 7.93
N VAL A 170 -11.62 16.10 8.54
CA VAL A 170 -12.54 15.01 8.94
C VAL A 170 -13.69 15.51 9.82
N SER A 171 -13.45 16.52 10.66
CA SER A 171 -14.50 17.06 11.53
C SER A 171 -15.67 17.68 10.76
N GLN A 172 -15.42 18.19 9.55
CA GLN A 172 -16.39 18.81 8.67
C GLN A 172 -17.17 17.78 7.82
N LEU A 173 -16.83 16.50 7.93
CA LEU A 173 -17.40 15.40 7.13
C LEU A 173 -18.07 14.33 8.00
N ARG A 174 -18.28 14.57 9.31
CA ARG A 174 -18.87 13.57 10.22
C ARG A 174 -20.31 13.21 9.86
N ASP A 175 -21.01 14.11 9.20
CA ASP A 175 -22.36 13.92 8.68
C ASP A 175 -22.38 13.19 7.33
N VAL A 176 -21.24 13.09 6.64
CA VAL A 176 -21.12 12.27 5.43
C VAL A 176 -21.16 10.80 5.83
N ARG A 177 -22.07 10.05 5.21
CA ARG A 177 -22.31 8.62 5.47
C ARG A 177 -22.14 7.85 4.18
N VAL A 178 -21.18 6.95 4.17
CA VAL A 178 -20.91 6.01 3.08
C VAL A 178 -21.51 4.67 3.49
N SER A 179 -22.51 4.18 2.76
CA SER A 179 -23.08 2.86 3.05
C SER A 179 -22.09 1.75 2.73
N PHE A 180 -22.20 0.61 3.41
CA PHE A 180 -21.32 -0.54 3.18
C PHE A 180 -21.41 -1.05 1.73
N ASP A 181 -22.62 -1.04 1.16
CA ASP A 181 -22.86 -1.48 -0.22
C ASP A 181 -22.15 -0.55 -1.21
N LEU A 182 -22.34 0.77 -1.10
CA LEU A 182 -21.65 1.74 -1.95
C LEU A 182 -20.13 1.65 -1.77
N ALA A 183 -19.64 1.48 -0.55
CA ALA A 183 -18.21 1.30 -0.28
C ALA A 183 -17.64 0.04 -0.96
N THR A 184 -18.41 -1.04 -0.99
CA THR A 184 -18.04 -2.31 -1.63
C THR A 184 -18.06 -2.18 -3.15
N ASP A 185 -19.08 -1.51 -3.71
CA ASP A 185 -19.21 -1.26 -5.14
C ASP A 185 -18.03 -0.42 -5.66
N VAL A 186 -17.73 0.69 -4.98
CA VAL A 186 -16.59 1.55 -5.34
C VAL A 186 -15.26 0.83 -5.14
N PHE A 187 -15.13 0.04 -4.07
CA PHE A 187 -13.93 -0.78 -3.87
C PHE A 187 -13.70 -1.74 -5.04
N GLY A 188 -14.73 -2.48 -5.46
CA GLY A 188 -14.66 -3.41 -6.56
C GLY A 188 -14.41 -2.74 -7.91
N ALA A 189 -15.04 -1.61 -8.18
CA ALA A 189 -14.98 -0.95 -9.48
C ALA A 189 -13.75 -0.05 -9.65
N ALA A 190 -13.27 0.60 -8.58
CA ALA A 190 -12.22 1.62 -8.66
C ALA A 190 -10.92 1.23 -7.95
N SER A 191 -10.99 0.77 -6.71
CA SER A 191 -9.78 0.48 -5.91
C SER A 191 -9.12 -0.83 -6.34
N LEU A 192 -9.89 -1.91 -6.39
CA LEU A 192 -9.41 -3.26 -6.63
C LEU A 192 -8.68 -3.41 -7.99
N PRO A 193 -9.12 -2.81 -9.12
CA PRO A 193 -8.37 -2.84 -10.36
C PRO A 193 -6.98 -2.20 -10.27
N ARG A 194 -6.84 -1.13 -9.48
CA ARG A 194 -5.54 -0.46 -9.26
C ARG A 194 -4.57 -1.37 -8.51
N TYR A 195 -5.05 -2.02 -7.44
CA TYR A 195 -4.25 -2.98 -6.67
C TYR A 195 -3.93 -4.25 -7.47
N HIS A 196 -4.87 -4.73 -8.28
CA HIS A 196 -4.61 -5.82 -9.22
C HIS A 196 -3.50 -5.46 -10.20
N ALA A 197 -3.60 -4.31 -10.88
CA ALA A 197 -2.55 -3.86 -11.79
C ALA A 197 -1.20 -3.65 -11.09
N SER A 198 -1.22 -3.19 -9.83
CA SER A 198 -0.02 -3.05 -9.00
C SER A 198 0.62 -4.40 -8.69
N ALA A 199 -0.18 -5.39 -8.29
CA ALA A 199 0.28 -6.75 -8.02
C ALA A 199 0.83 -7.42 -9.28
N ARG A 200 0.10 -7.34 -10.40
CA ARG A 200 0.55 -7.83 -11.71
C ARG A 200 1.90 -7.27 -12.11
N ARG A 201 2.11 -5.95 -11.93
CA ARG A 201 3.42 -5.32 -12.19
C ARG A 201 4.51 -5.81 -11.23
N ALA A 202 4.17 -5.96 -9.95
CA ALA A 202 5.13 -6.34 -8.91
C ALA A 202 5.64 -7.78 -9.09
N PHE A 203 4.76 -8.71 -9.44
CA PHE A 203 5.07 -10.13 -9.56
C PHE A 203 5.40 -10.58 -10.98
N GLY A 204 5.29 -9.69 -11.96
CA GLY A 204 5.57 -9.98 -13.37
C GLY A 204 4.31 -10.46 -14.10
N PRO A 205 3.93 -9.82 -15.23
CA PRO A 205 2.66 -10.10 -15.91
C PRO A 205 2.56 -11.54 -16.41
N ASP A 206 3.64 -12.08 -16.98
CA ASP A 206 3.61 -13.40 -17.63
C ASP A 206 3.30 -14.54 -16.64
N GLY A 207 3.88 -14.49 -15.44
CA GLY A 207 3.60 -15.46 -14.39
C GLY A 207 2.29 -15.15 -13.66
N PHE A 208 1.99 -13.87 -13.41
CA PHE A 208 0.79 -13.48 -12.67
C PHE A 208 -0.49 -13.79 -13.44
N ASP A 209 -0.53 -13.50 -14.75
CA ASP A 209 -1.76 -13.62 -15.56
C ASP A 209 -2.20 -15.08 -15.76
N VAL A 210 -1.28 -16.05 -15.63
CA VAL A 210 -1.57 -17.48 -15.77
C VAL A 210 -1.90 -18.16 -14.44
N LEU A 211 -1.78 -17.46 -13.31
CA LEU A 211 -2.18 -18.01 -12.02
C LEU A 211 -3.71 -18.20 -11.96
N PRO A 212 -4.18 -19.23 -11.25
CA PRO A 212 -5.58 -19.32 -10.86
C PRO A 212 -6.07 -18.04 -10.15
N ALA A 213 -7.34 -17.68 -10.37
CA ALA A 213 -7.91 -16.40 -9.89
C ALA A 213 -7.81 -16.20 -8.37
N ASP A 214 -7.92 -17.28 -7.58
CA ASP A 214 -7.75 -17.22 -6.11
C ASP A 214 -6.29 -16.93 -5.72
N ALA A 215 -5.31 -17.48 -6.44
CA ALA A 215 -3.89 -17.21 -6.21
C ALA A 215 -3.51 -15.78 -6.63
N GLN A 216 -4.05 -15.29 -7.75
CA GLN A 216 -3.97 -13.86 -8.11
C GLN A 216 -4.56 -13.00 -6.99
N GLY A 217 -5.75 -13.36 -6.52
CA GLY A 217 -6.44 -12.68 -5.42
C GLY A 217 -5.63 -12.61 -4.13
N ALA A 218 -4.95 -13.69 -3.75
CA ALA A 218 -4.05 -13.71 -2.60
C ALA A 218 -2.89 -12.72 -2.76
N LEU A 219 -2.27 -12.66 -3.94
CA LEU A 219 -1.20 -11.70 -4.24
C LEU A 219 -1.70 -10.25 -4.30
N VAL A 220 -2.92 -10.03 -4.78
CA VAL A 220 -3.58 -8.72 -4.72
C VAL A 220 -3.83 -8.29 -3.28
N SER A 221 -4.35 -9.18 -2.43
CA SER A 221 -4.53 -8.89 -0.99
C SER A 221 -3.21 -8.58 -0.30
N LEU A 222 -2.16 -9.33 -0.63
CA LEU A 222 -0.82 -9.10 -0.10
C LEU A 222 -0.29 -7.72 -0.49
N VAL A 223 -0.45 -7.31 -1.75
CA VAL A 223 -0.03 -5.98 -2.23
C VAL A 223 -0.91 -4.87 -1.69
N TYR A 224 -2.21 -5.11 -1.51
CA TYR A 224 -3.10 -4.18 -0.82
C TYR A 224 -2.59 -3.88 0.59
N ASN A 225 -2.23 -4.94 1.33
CA ASN A 225 -1.70 -4.82 2.68
C ASN A 225 -0.30 -4.18 2.67
N ARG A 226 0.68 -4.85 2.08
CA ARG A 226 2.09 -4.49 2.26
C ARG A 226 2.61 -3.51 1.21
N GLY A 227 1.86 -3.16 0.19
CA GLY A 227 2.35 -2.42 -0.97
C GLY A 227 3.22 -3.28 -1.90
N ALA A 228 3.44 -2.77 -3.12
CA ALA A 228 4.09 -3.49 -4.22
C ALA A 228 5.63 -3.44 -4.24
N SER A 229 6.26 -2.67 -3.34
CA SER A 229 7.71 -2.53 -3.33
C SER A 229 8.41 -3.87 -3.07
N MET A 230 9.48 -4.13 -3.83
CA MET A 230 10.36 -5.29 -3.67
C MET A 230 11.67 -4.95 -2.95
N VAL A 231 11.81 -3.71 -2.47
CA VAL A 231 13.05 -3.18 -1.88
C VAL A 231 13.12 -3.47 -0.39
N GLY A 232 14.32 -3.86 0.07
CA GLY A 232 14.65 -4.00 1.48
C GLY A 232 14.49 -5.41 2.06
N PRO A 233 14.94 -5.61 3.32
CA PRO A 233 15.00 -6.93 3.96
C PRO A 233 13.62 -7.51 4.31
N GLY A 234 12.61 -6.66 4.49
CA GLY A 234 11.23 -7.07 4.75
C GLY A 234 10.45 -7.54 3.51
N ARG A 235 11.12 -7.70 2.37
CA ARG A 235 10.53 -8.09 1.08
C ARG A 235 11.09 -9.41 0.52
N THR A 236 11.88 -10.15 1.32
CA THR A 236 12.51 -11.40 0.89
C THR A 236 11.51 -12.39 0.32
N GLU A 237 10.42 -12.66 1.04
CA GLU A 237 9.40 -13.63 0.62
C GLU A 237 8.64 -13.16 -0.62
N MET A 238 8.39 -11.85 -0.75
CA MET A 238 7.74 -11.30 -1.95
C MET A 238 8.62 -11.46 -3.18
N ARG A 239 9.95 -11.30 -3.03
CA ARG A 239 10.90 -11.59 -4.11
C ARG A 239 10.97 -13.08 -4.41
N SER A 240 10.96 -13.96 -3.41
CA SER A 240 10.89 -15.41 -3.64
C SER A 240 9.64 -15.81 -4.42
N ILE A 241 8.49 -15.19 -4.14
CA ILE A 241 7.26 -15.40 -4.92
C ILE A 241 7.49 -15.03 -6.39
N ARG A 242 8.00 -13.80 -6.64
CA ARG A 242 8.24 -13.27 -8.00
C ARG A 242 9.29 -14.06 -8.76
N ASP A 243 10.40 -14.39 -8.11
CA ASP A 243 11.61 -14.89 -8.78
C ASP A 243 11.63 -16.43 -8.87
N VAL A 244 10.82 -17.12 -8.05
CA VAL A 244 10.81 -18.59 -7.97
C VAL A 244 9.41 -19.16 -8.15
N CYS A 245 8.47 -18.84 -7.25
CA CYS A 245 7.20 -19.56 -7.19
C CYS A 245 6.33 -19.32 -8.43
N ILE A 246 6.32 -18.10 -8.96
CA ILE A 246 5.39 -17.73 -10.04
C ILE A 246 5.78 -18.31 -11.40
N LEU A 247 7.06 -18.65 -11.61
CA LEU A 247 7.56 -19.17 -12.88
C LEU A 247 6.97 -20.53 -13.25
N GLY A 248 6.54 -21.31 -12.24
CA GLY A 248 5.85 -22.60 -12.42
C GLY A 248 4.38 -22.57 -12.01
N SER A 249 3.80 -21.39 -11.79
CA SER A 249 2.46 -21.24 -11.18
C SER A 249 2.31 -22.06 -9.89
N ASP A 250 3.37 -22.18 -9.10
CA ASP A 250 3.41 -23.04 -7.92
C ASP A 250 2.68 -22.36 -6.75
N VAL A 251 1.38 -22.62 -6.68
CA VAL A 251 0.48 -22.05 -5.66
C VAL A 251 0.88 -22.45 -4.23
N HIS A 252 1.51 -23.61 -4.04
CA HIS A 252 1.98 -24.05 -2.73
C HIS A 252 3.25 -23.32 -2.31
N CYS A 253 4.19 -23.10 -3.25
CA CYS A 253 5.34 -22.22 -3.01
C CYS A 253 4.87 -20.80 -2.66
N ILE A 254 3.90 -20.25 -3.41
CA ILE A 254 3.33 -18.92 -3.13
C ILE A 254 2.77 -18.87 -1.71
N ALA A 255 1.90 -19.82 -1.34
CA ALA A 255 1.30 -19.91 -0.02
C ALA A 255 2.36 -20.03 1.10
N GLY A 256 3.37 -20.87 0.90
CA GLY A 256 4.49 -21.03 1.82
C GLY A 256 5.23 -19.71 2.07
N GLN A 257 5.56 -18.98 1.01
CA GLN A 257 6.21 -17.67 1.13
C GLN A 257 5.31 -16.63 1.83
N ILE A 258 4.01 -16.61 1.55
CA ILE A 258 3.05 -15.73 2.23
C ILE A 258 3.07 -15.99 3.75
N ARG A 259 3.00 -17.26 4.18
CA ARG A 259 3.04 -17.61 5.62
C ARG A 259 4.34 -17.19 6.29
N LEU A 260 5.47 -17.40 5.62
CA LEU A 260 6.80 -17.05 6.16
C LEU A 260 6.92 -15.56 6.50
N MET A 261 6.15 -14.69 5.86
CA MET A 261 6.13 -13.26 6.19
C MET A 261 5.62 -12.96 7.60
N CYS A 262 4.95 -13.90 8.28
CA CYS A 262 4.57 -13.74 9.70
C CYS A 262 5.77 -13.36 10.58
N ARG A 263 6.99 -13.80 10.22
CA ARG A 263 8.23 -13.43 10.93
C ARG A 263 8.43 -11.92 11.10
N LEU A 264 7.85 -11.10 10.23
CA LEU A 264 8.03 -9.65 10.21
C LEU A 264 7.34 -8.95 11.39
N TRP A 265 6.41 -9.63 12.06
CA TRP A 265 5.63 -9.08 13.17
C TRP A 265 5.78 -9.86 14.46
N ARG A 266 6.68 -10.85 14.48
CA ARG A 266 6.92 -11.68 15.67
C ARG A 266 7.29 -10.83 16.88
N GLY A 267 6.60 -11.03 17.99
CA GLY A 267 6.79 -10.28 19.24
C GLY A 267 6.17 -8.89 19.24
N THR A 268 5.44 -8.49 18.18
CA THR A 268 4.73 -7.20 18.13
C THR A 268 3.25 -7.38 18.47
N ASN A 269 2.58 -6.30 18.87
CA ASN A 269 1.14 -6.28 19.06
C ASN A 269 0.32 -6.53 17.76
N LEU A 270 0.97 -6.51 16.59
CA LEU A 270 0.35 -6.76 15.29
C LEU A 270 0.42 -8.23 14.86
N GLU A 271 1.19 -9.07 15.57
CA GLU A 271 1.48 -10.44 15.17
C GLU A 271 0.22 -11.25 14.86
N ALA A 272 -0.71 -11.32 15.82
CA ALA A 272 -1.91 -12.14 15.69
C ALA A 272 -2.76 -11.74 14.47
N GLY A 273 -2.96 -10.44 14.25
CA GLY A 273 -3.75 -9.94 13.14
C GLY A 273 -3.06 -10.16 11.79
N LEU A 274 -1.77 -9.81 11.68
CA LEU A 274 -1.08 -9.87 10.39
C LEU A 274 -0.67 -11.29 10.01
N CYS A 275 -0.32 -12.15 10.97
CA CYS A 275 -0.10 -13.57 10.71
C CYS A 275 -1.41 -14.29 10.36
N GLY A 276 -2.52 -13.97 11.04
CA GLY A 276 -3.83 -14.49 10.66
C GLY A 276 -4.21 -14.13 9.22
N ARG A 277 -3.95 -12.89 8.80
CA ARG A 277 -4.15 -12.47 7.41
C ARG A 277 -3.28 -13.25 6.43
N ARG A 278 -1.99 -13.44 6.74
CA ARG A 278 -1.09 -14.25 5.90
C ARG A 278 -1.58 -15.69 5.77
N GLU A 279 -2.08 -16.28 6.85
CA GLU A 279 -2.61 -17.65 6.82
C GLU A 279 -3.84 -17.77 5.90
N GLU A 280 -4.77 -16.82 5.98
CA GLU A 280 -5.95 -16.84 5.12
C GLU A 280 -5.62 -16.55 3.65
N GLU A 281 -4.67 -15.65 3.37
CA GLU A 281 -4.16 -15.41 2.01
C GLU A 281 -3.46 -16.64 1.44
N ALA A 282 -2.64 -17.31 2.24
CA ALA A 282 -1.99 -18.57 1.85
C ALA A 282 -3.03 -19.66 1.56
N GLY A 283 -4.01 -19.83 2.45
CA GLY A 283 -5.09 -20.80 2.24
C GLY A 283 -5.96 -20.48 1.03
N LEU A 284 -6.12 -19.20 0.67
CA LEU A 284 -6.80 -18.80 -0.57
C LEU A 284 -5.99 -19.28 -1.80
N ALA A 285 -4.67 -19.07 -1.82
CA ALA A 285 -3.82 -19.53 -2.90
C ALA A 285 -3.83 -21.07 -3.05
N GLU A 286 -3.80 -21.82 -1.95
CA GLU A 286 -3.76 -23.30 -1.98
C GLU A 286 -5.06 -23.96 -2.46
N ARG A 287 -6.20 -23.30 -2.24
CA ARG A 287 -7.50 -23.80 -2.70
C ARG A 287 -7.80 -23.42 -4.14
N ALA A 288 -6.94 -22.63 -4.76
CA ALA A 288 -7.10 -22.22 -6.14
C ALA A 288 -7.04 -23.45 -7.05
N ARG A 289 -8.07 -23.60 -7.88
CA ARG A 289 -8.22 -24.71 -8.83
C ARG A 289 -7.89 -24.25 -10.23
#